data_AF-A0A920A816-F1
#
_entry.id   AF-A0A920A816-F1
#
_cell.length_a   1.000
_cell.length_b   1.000
_cell.length_c   1.000
_cell.angle_alpha   90.00
_cell.angle_beta   90.00
_cell.angle_gamma   90.00
#
_symmetry.space_group_name_H-M   'P 1'
#
loop_
_entity.id
_entity.type
_entity.pdbx_description
1 polymer ?
#
loop_
_entity_poly.entity_id
_entity_poly.type
_entity_poly.pdbx_seq_one_letter_code
_entity_poly.pdbx_strand_id
1 'polypeptide(L)'
;MAPINIVMWAVFLLVINLFIERAYCRYICPLGAGLAVLGKVRIMNFLKRRQECGNPCKACNKVCPTGAILNSGKINMNECLGCLDCQVMYNDYTKCPPLVAIRKNA
;
A
#
# COMPACT_ATOMS: atom_id res chain seq x y z
N MET A 1 8.82 40.19 15.71
CA MET A 1 8.65 39.03 16.62
C MET A 1 7.50 38.08 16.26
N ALA A 2 6.75 38.30 15.16
CA ALA A 2 5.63 37.43 14.74
C ALA A 2 5.93 36.33 13.67
N PRO A 3 6.95 36.42 12.79
CA PRO A 3 7.07 35.47 11.67
C PRO A 3 7.77 34.15 12.04
N ILE A 4 8.65 34.14 13.04
CA ILE A 4 9.46 32.95 13.41
C ILE A 4 8.58 31.82 13.95
N ASN A 5 7.54 32.13 14.73
CA ASN A 5 6.62 31.12 15.23
C ASN A 5 5.83 30.45 14.10
N ILE A 6 5.41 31.22 13.09
CA ILE A 6 4.65 30.69 11.94
C ILE A 6 5.56 29.77 11.11
N VAL A 7 6.81 30.19 10.87
CA VAL A 7 7.79 29.38 10.12
C VAL A 7 8.11 28.10 10.89
N MET A 8 8.31 28.17 12.21
CA MET A 8 8.59 27.00 13.04
C MET A 8 7.41 26.01 13.06
N TRP A 9 6.18 26.53 13.11
CA TRP A 9 4.96 25.72 13.06
C TRP A 9 4.75 25.08 11.68
N ALA A 10 5.01 25.82 10.60
CA ALA A 10 4.95 25.30 9.24
C ALA A 10 5.99 24.19 8.99
N VAL A 11 7.22 24.36 9.50
CA VAL A 11 8.29 23.35 9.41
C VAL A 11 7.93 22.11 10.23
N PHE A 12 7.36 22.28 11.43
CA PHE A 12 6.90 21.16 12.26
C PHE A 12 5.82 20.33 11.55
N LEU A 13 4.83 20.98 10.93
CA LEU A 13 3.81 20.31 10.13
C LEU A 13 4.39 19.60 8.90
N LEU A 14 5.37 20.20 8.23
CA LEU A 14 6.05 19.59 7.08
C LEU A 14 6.84 18.34 7.48
N VAL A 15 7.56 18.39 8.60
CA VAL A 15 8.36 17.25 9.11
C VAL A 15 7.45 16.10 9.53
N ILE A 16 6.32 16.38 10.18
CA ILE A 16 5.31 15.34 10.51
C ILE A 16 4.75 14.69 9.24
N ASN A 17 4.51 15.48 8.19
CA ASN A 17 4.03 14.94 6.91
C ASN A 17 5.12 14.13 6.18
N LEU A 18 6.40 14.41 6.40
CA LEU A 18 7.51 13.70 5.76
C LEU A 18 7.79 12.33 6.40
N PHE A 19 7.61 12.19 7.72
CA PHE A 19 8.01 10.98 8.45
C PHE A 19 6.97 9.84 8.45
N ILE A 20 5.72 10.13 8.09
CA ILE A 20 4.62 9.16 8.21
C ILE A 20 4.15 8.77 6.82
N GLU A 21 4.93 7.91 6.16
CA GLU A 21 4.55 7.28 4.90
C GLU A 21 3.24 6.49 5.13
N ARG A 22 2.11 7.07 4.71
CA ARG A 22 0.76 6.46 4.69
C ARG A 22 0.02 6.24 6.03
N ALA A 23 0.62 6.44 7.20
CA ALA A 23 -0.13 6.35 8.47
C ALA A 23 -1.04 7.56 8.73
N TYR A 24 -0.77 8.72 8.11
CA TYR A 24 -1.69 9.87 8.11
C TYR A 24 -3.04 9.51 7.47
N CYS A 25 -3.02 8.72 6.39
CA CYS A 25 -4.22 8.19 5.73
C CYS A 25 -4.97 7.11 6.55
N ARG A 26 -4.29 6.42 7.48
CA ARG A 26 -4.89 5.37 8.32
C ARG A 26 -5.49 5.91 9.62
N TYR A 27 -4.90 6.94 10.21
CA TYR A 27 -5.24 7.39 11.57
C TYR A 27 -5.73 8.83 11.68
N ILE A 28 -5.40 9.72 10.72
CA ILE A 28 -5.53 11.18 10.94
C ILE A 28 -6.41 11.88 9.89
N CYS A 29 -6.65 11.33 8.70
CA CYS A 29 -7.22 12.10 7.59
C CYS A 29 -8.75 11.95 7.39
N PRO A 30 -9.60 12.86 7.91
CA PRO A 30 -11.05 12.90 7.63
C PRO A 30 -11.36 13.28 6.16
N LEU A 31 -10.52 14.11 5.53
CA LEU A 31 -10.60 14.45 4.10
C LEU A 31 -10.17 13.27 3.19
N GLY A 32 -9.20 12.48 3.65
CA GLY A 32 -8.76 11.25 2.99
C GLY A 32 -9.77 10.12 3.14
N ALA A 33 -10.48 10.03 4.28
CA ALA A 33 -11.57 9.08 4.48
C ALA A 33 -12.73 9.32 3.50
N GLY A 34 -13.10 10.58 3.23
CA GLY A 34 -14.15 10.92 2.26
C GLY A 34 -13.83 10.47 0.82
N LEU A 35 -12.60 10.70 0.36
CA LEU A 35 -12.15 10.27 -0.97
C LEU A 35 -11.82 8.76 -1.03
N ALA A 36 -11.34 8.18 0.07
CA ALA A 36 -11.05 6.74 0.18
C ALA A 36 -12.33 5.90 0.17
N VAL A 37 -13.45 6.38 0.73
CA VAL A 37 -14.75 5.67 0.68
C VAL A 37 -15.28 5.58 -0.75
N LEU A 38 -15.21 6.66 -1.53
CA LEU A 38 -15.55 6.66 -2.96
C LEU A 38 -14.60 5.77 -3.78
N GLY A 39 -13.31 5.75 -3.45
CA GLY A 39 -12.34 4.84 -4.06
C GLY A 39 -12.53 3.36 -3.70
N LYS A 40 -12.94 3.06 -2.45
CA LYS A 40 -13.14 1.69 -1.94
C LYS A 40 -14.22 0.93 -2.71
N VAL A 41 -15.29 1.63 -3.12
CA VAL A 41 -16.41 1.05 -3.88
C VAL A 41 -15.94 0.51 -5.25
N ARG A 42 -14.89 1.09 -5.86
CA ARG A 42 -14.35 0.63 -7.15
C ARG A 42 -13.31 -0.50 -7.04
N ILE A 43 -12.74 -0.75 -5.86
CA ILE A 43 -11.56 -1.61 -5.66
C ILE A 43 -11.92 -3.03 -5.17
N MET A 44 -13.14 -3.24 -4.67
CA MET A 44 -13.51 -4.43 -3.91
C MET A 44 -13.40 -5.78 -4.65
N ASN A 45 -13.20 -5.84 -5.97
CA ASN A 45 -13.12 -7.13 -6.70
C ASN A 45 -12.08 -7.23 -7.84
N PHE A 46 -11.25 -6.23 -8.11
CA PHE A 46 -10.37 -6.24 -9.31
C PHE A 46 -8.91 -6.67 -9.05
N LEU A 47 -8.49 -6.90 -7.81
CA LEU A 47 -7.09 -7.28 -7.53
C LEU A 47 -6.81 -8.70 -8.00
N LYS A 48 -6.14 -8.82 -9.15
CA LYS A 48 -5.71 -10.10 -9.73
C LYS A 48 -4.62 -10.73 -8.86
N ARG A 49 -4.73 -12.05 -8.67
CA ARG A 49 -3.77 -12.87 -7.93
C ARG A 49 -3.60 -14.20 -8.65
N ARG A 50 -2.40 -14.75 -8.60
CA ARG A 50 -2.14 -16.11 -9.10
C ARG A 50 -2.46 -17.11 -8.00
N GLN A 51 -2.70 -18.36 -8.39
CA GLN A 51 -2.91 -19.47 -7.46
C GLN A 51 -1.73 -19.67 -6.49
N GLU A 52 -0.51 -19.36 -6.94
CA GLU A 52 0.70 -19.50 -6.10
C GLU A 52 0.86 -18.39 -5.03
N CYS A 53 0.07 -17.32 -5.11
CA CYS A 53 0.10 -16.26 -4.12
C CYS A 53 -0.55 -16.75 -2.82
N GLY A 54 0.24 -16.86 -1.74
CA GLY A 54 -0.18 -17.37 -0.43
C GLY A 54 0.49 -18.70 -0.09
N ASN A 55 0.61 -19.59 -1.06
CA ASN A 55 1.37 -20.83 -0.93
C ASN A 55 1.93 -21.26 -2.30
N PRO A 56 3.26 -21.27 -2.53
CA PRO A 56 4.35 -20.92 -1.61
C PRO A 56 4.73 -19.42 -1.60
N CYS A 57 4.21 -18.60 -2.53
CA CYS A 57 4.69 -17.23 -2.74
C CYS A 57 4.09 -16.23 -1.72
N LYS A 58 4.95 -15.64 -0.88
CA LYS A 58 4.58 -14.61 0.12
C LYS A 58 5.20 -13.23 -0.17
N ALA A 59 5.68 -13.00 -1.39
CA ALA A 59 6.37 -11.77 -1.76
C ALA A 59 5.49 -10.52 -1.56
N CYS A 60 4.24 -10.56 -2.03
CA CYS A 60 3.32 -9.42 -1.89
C CYS A 60 2.96 -9.12 -0.43
N ASN A 61 3.00 -10.10 0.48
CA ASN A 61 2.77 -9.89 1.92
C ASN A 61 3.88 -9.01 2.52
N LYS A 62 5.15 -9.30 2.18
CA LYS A 62 6.31 -8.53 2.67
C LYS A 62 6.36 -7.09 2.15
N VAL A 63 5.90 -6.86 0.92
CA VAL A 63 5.91 -5.52 0.30
C VAL A 63 4.75 -4.65 0.77
N CYS A 64 3.68 -5.24 1.34
CA CYS A 64 2.51 -4.48 1.75
C CYS A 64 2.84 -3.59 2.96
N PRO A 65 2.85 -2.26 2.84
CA PRO A 65 3.23 -1.37 3.94
C PRO A 65 2.25 -1.42 5.11
N THR A 66 1.02 -1.86 4.86
CA THR A 66 -0.07 -1.90 5.84
C THR A 66 -0.31 -3.30 6.41
N GLY A 67 0.42 -4.31 5.92
CA GLY A 67 0.21 -5.70 6.33
C GLY A 67 -1.18 -6.26 5.99
N ALA A 68 -1.94 -5.63 5.08
CA ALA A 68 -3.30 -6.05 4.75
C ALA A 68 -3.39 -7.43 4.05
N ILE A 69 -2.27 -7.96 3.58
CA ILE A 69 -2.17 -9.24 2.86
C ILE A 69 -1.90 -10.35 3.88
N LEU A 70 -2.83 -11.29 4.07
CA LEU A 70 -2.62 -12.44 4.96
C LEU A 70 -1.61 -13.43 4.36
N ASN A 71 -0.99 -14.23 5.24
CA ASN A 71 -0.09 -15.33 4.85
C ASN A 71 -0.75 -16.33 3.90
N SER A 72 -2.07 -16.48 3.96
CA SER A 72 -2.87 -17.34 3.07
C SER A 72 -3.02 -16.80 1.65
N GLY A 73 -2.52 -15.59 1.35
CA GLY A 73 -2.75 -14.98 0.06
C GLY A 73 -4.17 -14.42 -0.10
N LYS A 74 -4.85 -14.06 0.99
CA LYS A 74 -6.06 -13.23 0.97
C LYS A 74 -5.72 -11.76 1.28
N ILE A 75 -6.48 -10.80 0.75
CA ILE A 75 -6.33 -9.36 1.08
C ILE A 75 -7.47 -9.02 2.03
N ASN A 76 -7.13 -8.45 3.18
CA ASN A 76 -8.10 -7.86 4.08
C ASN A 76 -8.43 -6.44 3.59
N MET A 77 -9.61 -6.26 2.99
CA MET A 77 -10.06 -4.97 2.45
C MET A 77 -10.36 -3.93 3.56
N ASN A 78 -10.50 -4.36 4.81
CA ASN A 78 -10.68 -3.44 5.93
C ASN A 78 -9.39 -2.69 6.24
N GLU A 79 -8.25 -3.37 6.09
CA GLU A 79 -6.90 -2.87 6.36
C GLU A 79 -6.17 -2.34 5.11
N CYS A 80 -6.72 -2.64 3.93
CA CYS A 80 -6.14 -2.25 2.65
C CYS A 80 -6.41 -0.77 2.37
N LEU A 81 -5.34 0.02 2.24
CA LEU A 81 -5.39 1.43 1.85
C LEU A 81 -5.40 1.66 0.33
N GLY A 82 -5.41 0.61 -0.49
CA GLY A 82 -5.52 0.74 -1.95
C GLY A 82 -4.28 1.32 -2.66
N CYS A 83 -3.07 1.13 -2.10
CA CYS A 83 -1.83 1.65 -2.72
C CYS A 83 -1.42 0.95 -4.03
N LEU A 84 -2.00 -0.21 -4.35
CA LEU A 84 -1.74 -1.01 -5.56
C LEU A 84 -0.29 -1.49 -5.74
N ASP A 85 0.61 -1.31 -4.77
CA ASP A 85 2.00 -1.83 -4.83
C ASP A 85 2.04 -3.35 -5.11
N CYS A 86 1.08 -4.10 -4.57
CA CYS A 86 0.95 -5.53 -4.82
C CYS A 86 0.59 -5.88 -6.28
N GLN A 87 -0.15 -5.01 -7.00
CA GLN A 87 -0.46 -5.19 -8.42
C GLN A 87 0.72 -4.81 -9.31
N VAL A 88 1.49 -3.79 -8.93
CA VAL A 88 2.75 -3.43 -9.61
C VAL A 88 3.72 -4.61 -9.52
N MET A 89 3.93 -5.15 -8.31
CA MET A 89 4.76 -6.34 -8.10
C MET A 89 4.23 -7.56 -8.85
N TYR A 90 2.92 -7.76 -8.91
CA TYR A 90 2.29 -8.87 -9.64
C TYR A 90 2.61 -8.86 -11.14
N ASN A 91 2.68 -7.67 -11.74
CA ASN A 91 2.97 -7.48 -13.17
C ASN A 91 4.48 -7.37 -13.48
N ASP A 92 5.33 -7.31 -12.47
CA ASP A 92 6.78 -7.17 -12.65
C ASP A 92 7.44 -8.54 -12.91
N TYR A 93 7.91 -8.74 -14.14
CA TYR A 93 8.58 -9.98 -14.58
C TYR A 93 9.95 -10.22 -13.92
N THR A 94 10.52 -9.22 -13.24
CA THR A 94 11.82 -9.32 -12.56
C THR A 94 11.71 -9.53 -11.07
N LYS A 95 10.61 -9.09 -10.45
CA LYS A 95 10.42 -9.15 -8.99
C LYS A 95 9.45 -10.23 -8.54
N CYS A 96 8.49 -10.61 -9.37
CA CYS A 96 7.48 -11.60 -9.01
C CYS A 96 8.06 -13.03 -9.10
N PRO A 97 8.18 -13.78 -7.98
CA PRO A 97 8.78 -15.12 -7.98
C PRO A 97 8.24 -16.10 -9.04
N PRO A 98 6.91 -16.23 -9.26
CA PRO A 98 6.40 -17.13 -10.31
C PRO A 98 6.77 -16.67 -11.72
N LEU A 99 6.84 -15.36 -12.00
CA LEU A 99 7.26 -14.85 -13.32
C LEU A 99 8.76 -15.02 -13.54
N VAL A 100 9.56 -14.82 -12.48
CA VAL A 100 11.01 -15.05 -12.53
C VAL A 100 11.30 -16.53 -12.76
N ALA A 101 10.53 -17.43 -12.16
CA ALA A 101 10.65 -18.87 -12.40
C ALA A 101 10.33 -19.22 -13.87
N ILE A 102 9.23 -18.69 -14.42
CA ILE A 102 8.87 -18.89 -15.84
C ILE A 102 9.97 -18.36 -16.76
N ARG A 103 10.50 -17.15 -16.48
CA ARG A 103 11.57 -16.54 -17.27
C ARG A 103 12.88 -17.32 -17.23
N LYS A 104 13.24 -17.90 -16.08
CA LYS A 104 14.49 -18.69 -15.93
C LYS A 104 14.42 -20.05 -16.62
N ASN A 105 13.21 -20.59 -16.77
CA ASN A 105 12.97 -21.88 -17.41
C ASN A 105 12.64 -21.76 -18.91
N ALA A 106 12.61 -20.54 -19.45
CA ALA A 106 12.45 -20.23 -20.87
C ALA A 106 13.82 -19.97 -21.51
#